data_AF-F4QF67-F1
#
_entry.id   AF-F4QF67-F1
#
_cell.length_a   1.000
_cell.length_b   1.000
_cell.length_c   1.000
_cell.angle_alpha   90.00
_cell.angle_beta   90.00
_cell.angle_gamma   90.00
#
_symmetry.space_group_name_H-M   'P 1'
#
loop_
_entity.id
_entity.type
_entity.pdbx_description
1 polymer ?
#
loop_
_entity_poly.entity_id
_entity_poly.type
_entity_poly.pdbx_seq_one_letter_code
_entity_poly.pdbx_strand_id
1 'polypeptide(L)'
;MIILKKLVVLFIIIYVIVLVDSSIIRRHHQNNNNYNNNNNTNTNNNNNDEDNYNDDDDDNNNNRQHININNDDNEIIDFTISFDKDKQQQLVHNNNNNNNNNNNNNRYDNNYINNLGSPQSGVTVGSPYYVLKDSDIKCFQNGLYNLLVFGCWSNGMLMSSCQQNFKEAQKNSIDVPYIYMYPDVNIGTGSAQILKLIQFAATRGNIYVYWIDVSTAGLWSTPADNQLYYQDIFKGCQQAGATCGTRTDEYSYSAIFGPNYSFGSSYPLWYVHNDNNPSFANFSPFAGWTQPTMKTYSTNATFLCIVVLLLSGITKANKGFIIGSPYYILTHTDTGCIKSSGYTDIVITCLENGNLLASCKQNIKAAQLGLLDIPYIVVYPDVTTGVSSGSAQIQKVIQYAVNQGLEIVVWIDVSSNGVWSTPADNQQFYQSMFHGCTNTGATCGTRTDVYSYSMIMGPDYTYGSSYPLWYVDDDNEPSFADFSPFSGWTTPYLKTFSANSTIESGYEGEYCLYRNQYCKFLHRKNDKELLGLVLKVFQTDSLSALRIYWLIF
;
A
#
# COMPACT_ATOMS: atom_id res chain seq x y z
N MET A 1 34.33 12.77 24.99
CA MET A 1 33.43 11.83 25.71
C MET A 1 32.94 12.37 27.07
N ILE A 2 33.80 12.90 27.96
CA ILE A 2 33.38 13.44 29.27
C ILE A 2 32.45 14.67 29.14
N ILE A 3 32.72 15.56 28.18
CA ILE A 3 31.87 16.74 27.90
C ILE A 3 30.48 16.31 27.39
N LEU A 4 30.43 15.27 26.55
CA LEU A 4 29.18 14.71 26.03
C LEU A 4 28.31 14.14 27.16
N LYS A 5 28.91 13.43 28.12
CA LYS A 5 28.20 12.93 29.31
C LYS A 5 27.64 14.07 30.18
N LYS A 6 28.36 15.19 30.32
CA LYS A 6 27.89 16.37 31.08
C LYS A 6 26.75 17.10 30.37
N LEU A 7 26.76 17.19 29.04
CA LEU A 7 25.69 17.79 28.26
C LEU A 7 24.40 16.96 28.32
N VAL A 8 24.49 15.63 28.23
CA VAL A 8 23.32 14.74 28.35
C VAL A 8 22.66 14.89 29.73
N VAL A 9 23.45 14.97 30.80
CA VAL A 9 22.91 15.19 32.16
C VAL A 9 22.24 16.55 32.29
N LEU A 10 22.81 17.61 31.71
CA LEU A 10 22.20 18.94 31.71
C LEU A 10 20.86 18.97 30.95
N PHE A 11 20.78 18.27 29.81
CA PHE A 11 19.54 18.15 29.02
C PHE A 11 18.43 17.40 29.78
N ILE A 12 18.77 16.34 30.51
CA ILE A 12 17.81 15.61 31.34
C ILE A 12 17.27 16.50 32.46
N ILE A 13 18.12 17.32 33.09
CA ILE A 13 17.71 18.24 34.16
C ILE A 13 16.74 19.31 33.62
N ILE A 14 17.03 19.89 32.45
CA ILE A 14 16.16 20.91 31.83
C ILE A 14 14.79 20.30 31.47
N TYR A 15 14.79 19.09 30.92
CA TYR A 15 13.55 18.39 30.55
C TYR A 15 12.65 18.11 31.78
N VAL A 16 13.25 17.70 32.90
CA VAL A 16 12.51 17.47 34.16
C VAL A 16 11.92 18.78 34.71
N ILE A 17 12.64 19.89 34.63
CA ILE A 17 12.15 21.20 35.10
C ILE A 17 10.91 21.64 34.31
N VAL A 18 10.91 21.46 32.98
CA VAL A 18 9.78 21.82 32.10
C VAL A 18 8.52 20.96 32.37
N LEU A 19 8.71 19.68 32.69
CA LEU A 19 7.60 18.79 33.06
C LEU A 19 6.97 19.12 34.41
N VAL A 20 7.76 19.60 35.37
CA VAL A 20 7.23 20.01 36.68
C VAL A 20 6.40 21.28 36.57
N ASP A 21 6.84 22.25 35.76
CA ASP A 21 6.15 23.55 35.61
C ASP A 21 4.78 23.41 34.92
N SER A 22 4.68 22.54 33.91
CA SER A 22 3.42 22.25 33.20
C SER A 22 2.39 21.52 34.08
N SER A 23 2.81 20.82 35.12
CA SER A 23 1.91 20.17 36.08
C SER A 23 1.30 21.12 37.12
N ILE A 24 1.97 22.25 37.39
CA ILE A 24 1.52 23.27 38.36
C ILE A 24 0.46 24.18 37.73
N ILE A 25 0.61 24.52 36.43
CA ILE A 25 -0.35 25.36 35.70
C ILE A 25 -1.70 24.66 35.51
N ARG A 26 -1.73 23.32 35.35
CA ARG A 26 -2.98 22.55 35.20
C ARG A 26 -3.85 22.48 36.46
N ARG A 27 -3.27 22.71 37.65
CA ARG A 27 -4.03 22.62 38.91
C ARG A 27 -4.85 23.87 39.23
N HIS A 28 -4.64 24.98 38.52
CA HIS A 28 -5.34 26.24 38.81
C HIS A 28 -6.62 26.49 37.98
N HIS A 29 -6.91 25.67 36.97
CA HIS A 29 -8.01 25.94 36.02
C HIS A 29 -9.28 25.08 36.18
N GLN A 30 -9.35 24.15 37.14
CA GLN A 30 -10.50 23.25 37.29
C GLN A 30 -11.45 23.54 38.47
N ASN A 31 -11.32 24.67 39.17
CA ASN A 31 -12.13 24.95 40.38
C ASN A 31 -13.27 25.96 40.24
N ASN A 32 -13.65 26.38 39.03
CA ASN A 32 -14.82 27.25 38.85
C ASN A 32 -15.70 26.72 37.72
N ASN A 33 -16.76 25.99 38.09
CA ASN A 33 -18.11 26.10 37.52
C ASN A 33 -19.01 24.99 38.11
N ASN A 34 -19.73 25.33 39.18
CA ASN A 34 -20.88 24.58 39.66
C ASN A 34 -21.99 25.58 39.96
N TYR A 35 -22.99 25.69 39.08
CA TYR A 35 -24.24 26.39 39.37
C TYR A 35 -25.44 25.66 38.76
N ASN A 36 -26.36 25.32 39.68
CA ASN A 36 -27.72 24.79 39.56
C ASN A 36 -28.52 25.10 38.28
N ASN A 37 -29.34 24.13 37.84
CA ASN A 37 -30.80 24.29 37.97
C ASN A 37 -31.60 22.97 37.90
N ASN A 38 -32.42 22.76 38.93
CA ASN A 38 -33.56 21.84 38.98
C ASN A 38 -34.75 22.49 38.24
N ASN A 39 -35.59 21.69 37.57
CA ASN A 39 -37.05 21.76 37.78
C ASN A 39 -37.82 20.57 37.15
N ASN A 40 -38.55 19.95 38.06
CA ASN A 40 -39.70 19.04 38.04
C ASN A 40 -40.80 19.34 36.98
N THR A 41 -41.47 18.31 36.44
CA THR A 41 -42.92 18.06 36.66
C THR A 41 -43.42 16.75 36.03
N ASN A 42 -44.19 16.02 36.84
CA ASN A 42 -45.03 14.84 36.58
C ASN A 42 -46.34 15.19 35.85
N THR A 43 -46.91 14.27 35.08
CA THR A 43 -48.38 14.02 35.00
C THR A 43 -48.72 12.63 34.41
N ASN A 44 -49.65 11.94 35.07
CA ASN A 44 -50.29 10.66 34.73
C ASN A 44 -51.35 10.79 33.63
N ASN A 45 -51.68 9.68 32.92
CA ASN A 45 -53.05 9.12 32.85
C ASN A 45 -53.16 7.76 32.13
N ASN A 46 -54.11 6.95 32.62
CA ASN A 46 -54.50 5.59 32.20
C ASN A 46 -55.46 5.57 30.98
N ASN A 47 -55.52 4.43 30.24
CA ASN A 47 -56.69 3.51 30.13
C ASN A 47 -56.69 2.66 28.82
N ASN A 48 -56.80 1.33 29.02
CA ASN A 48 -57.71 0.32 28.44
C ASN A 48 -57.87 -0.02 26.93
N ASP A 49 -58.31 -1.29 26.77
CA ASP A 49 -58.96 -2.02 25.67
C ASP A 49 -58.01 -2.77 24.69
N GLU A 50 -57.86 -4.10 24.79
CA GLU A 50 -58.74 -5.20 24.30
C GLU A 50 -58.98 -5.18 22.79
N ASP A 51 -58.39 -6.14 22.04
CA ASP A 51 -59.15 -7.01 21.14
C ASP A 51 -58.31 -8.17 20.52
N ASN A 52 -59.02 -9.29 20.39
CA ASN A 52 -58.69 -10.57 19.78
C ASN A 52 -58.33 -10.47 18.28
N TYR A 53 -57.41 -11.33 17.80
CA TYR A 53 -57.57 -11.95 16.48
C TYR A 53 -56.83 -13.31 16.40
N ASN A 54 -57.60 -14.35 16.06
CA ASN A 54 -57.14 -15.66 15.60
C ASN A 54 -56.60 -15.54 14.17
N ASP A 55 -55.59 -16.31 13.80
CA ASP A 55 -55.57 -16.95 12.48
C ASP A 55 -54.69 -18.20 12.49
N ASP A 56 -55.31 -19.27 11.99
CA ASP A 56 -54.75 -20.57 11.64
C ASP A 56 -54.04 -20.50 10.27
N ASP A 57 -53.25 -21.56 10.01
CA ASP A 57 -52.92 -22.16 8.72
C ASP A 57 -51.54 -21.97 8.04
N ASP A 58 -51.02 -23.16 7.69
CA ASP A 58 -50.21 -23.57 6.54
C ASP A 58 -48.67 -23.45 6.55
N ASP A 59 -48.05 -24.47 7.16
CA ASP A 59 -46.71 -24.96 6.85
C ASP A 59 -46.72 -25.89 5.61
N ASN A 60 -46.33 -25.37 4.44
CA ASN A 60 -45.73 -26.22 3.39
C ASN A 60 -44.98 -25.41 2.31
N ASN A 61 -43.65 -25.31 2.43
CA ASN A 61 -42.75 -25.24 1.27
C ASN A 61 -41.26 -25.32 1.66
N ASN A 62 -40.60 -26.41 1.27
CA ASN A 62 -39.15 -26.56 1.34
C ASN A 62 -38.52 -26.08 0.02
N ASN A 63 -38.00 -24.85 0.03
CA ASN A 63 -37.32 -24.25 -1.12
C ASN A 63 -35.83 -24.64 -1.09
N ARG A 64 -35.45 -25.72 -1.78
CA ARG A 64 -34.04 -26.04 -2.08
C ARG A 64 -33.73 -25.57 -3.50
N GLN A 65 -32.70 -24.76 -3.67
CA GLN A 65 -32.18 -24.40 -4.98
C GLN A 65 -30.86 -25.12 -5.21
N HIS A 66 -30.81 -25.89 -6.30
CA HIS A 66 -29.59 -26.49 -6.81
C HIS A 66 -28.99 -25.55 -7.86
N ILE A 67 -27.67 -25.33 -7.78
CA ILE A 67 -26.91 -24.60 -8.79
C ILE A 67 -25.87 -25.56 -9.34
N ASN A 68 -26.02 -25.91 -10.62
CA ASN A 68 -25.05 -26.73 -11.34
C ASN A 68 -24.09 -25.83 -12.11
N ILE A 69 -22.79 -26.02 -11.89
CA ILE A 69 -21.73 -25.36 -12.65
C ILE A 69 -20.90 -26.47 -13.31
N ASN A 70 -20.78 -26.42 -14.63
CA ASN A 70 -19.90 -27.31 -15.38
C ASN A 70 -18.50 -26.69 -15.44
N ASN A 71 -17.47 -27.48 -15.13
CA ASN A 71 -16.09 -27.15 -15.46
C ASN A 71 -15.71 -27.74 -16.83
N ASP A 72 -14.54 -27.33 -17.33
CA ASP A 72 -14.01 -27.77 -18.64
C ASP A 72 -13.70 -29.28 -18.72
N ASP A 73 -13.73 -29.99 -17.58
CA ASP A 73 -13.55 -31.44 -17.48
C ASP A 73 -14.87 -32.22 -17.42
N ASN A 74 -16.02 -31.55 -17.64
CA ASN A 74 -17.37 -32.15 -17.60
C ASN A 74 -17.73 -32.79 -16.25
N GLU A 75 -17.08 -32.38 -15.16
CA GLU A 75 -17.41 -32.80 -13.81
C GLU A 75 -18.53 -31.90 -13.26
N ILE A 76 -19.67 -32.50 -12.89
CA ILE A 76 -20.80 -31.78 -12.29
C ILE A 76 -20.51 -31.63 -10.79
N ILE A 77 -20.24 -30.40 -10.37
CA ILE A 77 -20.14 -30.06 -8.94
C ILE A 77 -21.50 -29.52 -8.51
N ASP A 78 -22.27 -30.33 -7.78
CA ASP A 78 -23.58 -29.95 -7.23
C ASP A 78 -23.41 -29.24 -5.88
N PHE A 79 -23.75 -27.96 -5.83
CA PHE A 79 -23.79 -27.20 -4.58
C PHE A 79 -25.21 -27.19 -4.03
N THR A 80 -25.43 -27.95 -2.96
CA THR A 80 -26.67 -27.85 -2.17
C THR A 80 -26.51 -26.78 -1.10
N ILE A 81 -27.14 -25.62 -1.28
CA ILE A 81 -27.24 -24.59 -0.24
C ILE A 81 -28.48 -24.90 0.60
N SER A 82 -28.27 -25.31 1.85
CA SER A 82 -29.34 -25.45 2.83
C SER A 82 -29.42 -24.16 3.66
N PHE A 83 -30.57 -23.49 3.61
CA PHE A 83 -30.86 -22.37 4.48
C PHE A 83 -31.37 -22.90 5.81
N ASP A 84 -30.60 -22.67 6.87
CA ASP A 84 -30.99 -22.97 8.25
C ASP A 84 -32.12 -22.02 8.68
N LYS A 85 -33.36 -22.52 8.63
CA LYS A 85 -34.58 -21.76 8.97
C LYS A 85 -34.62 -21.40 10.46
N ASP A 86 -33.94 -22.15 11.32
CA ASP A 86 -34.00 -21.97 12.78
C ASP A 86 -33.27 -20.70 13.23
N LYS A 87 -32.25 -20.26 12.48
CA LYS A 87 -31.60 -18.96 12.70
C LYS A 87 -32.39 -17.76 12.17
N GLN A 88 -33.25 -17.95 11.18
CA GLN A 88 -34.15 -16.87 10.73
C GLN A 88 -35.38 -16.75 11.62
N GLN A 89 -35.94 -17.85 12.12
CA GLN A 89 -37.06 -17.78 13.06
C GLN A 89 -36.66 -17.17 14.41
N GLN A 90 -35.42 -17.31 14.87
CA GLN A 90 -34.93 -16.57 16.06
C GLN A 90 -34.78 -15.05 15.83
N LEU A 91 -34.51 -14.60 14.61
CA LEU A 91 -34.45 -13.17 14.26
C LEU A 91 -35.83 -12.58 13.98
N VAL A 92 -36.79 -13.38 13.49
CA VAL A 92 -38.18 -12.96 13.27
C VAL A 92 -39.02 -13.03 14.55
N HIS A 93 -38.80 -14.01 15.44
CA HIS A 93 -39.47 -14.05 16.75
C HIS A 93 -38.98 -12.97 17.72
N ASN A 94 -37.72 -12.52 17.64
CA ASN A 94 -37.25 -11.39 18.44
C ASN A 94 -37.76 -10.02 17.98
N ASN A 95 -38.32 -9.92 16.76
CA ASN A 95 -38.91 -8.67 16.25
C ASN A 95 -40.43 -8.58 16.42
N ASN A 96 -41.14 -9.70 16.60
CA ASN A 96 -42.59 -9.69 16.80
C ASN A 96 -43.03 -9.54 18.28
N ASN A 97 -42.10 -9.57 19.24
CA ASN A 97 -42.38 -9.34 20.67
C ASN A 97 -42.09 -7.90 21.15
N ASN A 98 -41.88 -6.95 20.24
CA ASN A 98 -41.60 -5.54 20.56
C ASN A 98 -42.68 -4.56 20.04
N ASN A 99 -43.94 -5.00 19.94
CA ASN A 99 -45.09 -4.13 19.72
C ASN A 99 -45.84 -3.90 21.04
N ASN A 100 -45.22 -3.13 21.94
CA ASN A 100 -45.95 -2.29 22.88
C ASN A 100 -45.02 -1.22 23.46
N ASN A 101 -45.32 0.04 23.13
CA ASN A 101 -44.80 1.27 23.74
C ASN A 101 -43.35 1.25 24.25
N ASN A 102 -42.41 1.61 23.38
CA ASN A 102 -41.33 2.50 23.82
C ASN A 102 -40.68 3.25 22.65
N ASN A 103 -40.60 4.57 22.81
CA ASN A 103 -39.70 5.49 22.12
C ASN A 103 -38.24 5.05 22.36
N ASN A 104 -37.79 4.02 21.66
CA ASN A 104 -36.37 3.74 21.52
C ASN A 104 -35.91 4.32 20.19
N ASN A 105 -35.45 5.57 20.26
CA ASN A 105 -34.41 6.03 19.37
C ASN A 105 -33.34 4.92 19.34
N ASN A 106 -33.16 4.28 18.18
CA ASN A 106 -32.00 3.46 17.87
C ASN A 106 -30.77 4.35 18.01
N ARG A 107 -30.29 4.44 19.26
CA ARG A 107 -29.05 5.09 19.62
C ARG A 107 -27.97 4.12 19.16
N TYR A 108 -27.63 4.19 17.88
CA TYR A 108 -26.38 3.65 17.36
C TYR A 108 -25.30 4.04 18.36
N ASP A 109 -24.52 3.05 18.80
CA ASP A 109 -23.58 3.19 19.89
C ASP A 109 -22.37 4.04 19.44
N ASN A 110 -22.63 5.33 19.23
CA ASN A 110 -21.64 6.39 18.95
C ASN A 110 -20.58 6.46 20.05
N ASN A 111 -20.77 5.76 21.18
CA ASN A 111 -19.80 5.67 22.26
C ASN A 111 -18.47 5.05 21.81
N TYR A 112 -18.44 4.15 20.82
CA TYR A 112 -17.15 3.58 20.40
C TYR A 112 -16.30 4.57 19.59
N ILE A 113 -16.93 5.31 18.67
CA ILE A 113 -16.25 6.39 17.92
C ILE A 113 -15.80 7.51 18.88
N ASN A 114 -16.62 7.84 19.88
CA ASN A 114 -16.30 8.86 20.88
C ASN A 114 -15.29 8.40 21.95
N ASN A 115 -15.00 7.09 22.06
CA ASN A 115 -14.04 6.52 23.01
C ASN A 115 -12.67 6.17 22.39
N LEU A 116 -12.47 6.42 21.10
CA LEU A 116 -11.13 6.43 20.51
C LEU A 116 -10.40 7.63 21.11
N GLY A 117 -9.30 7.41 21.83
CA GLY A 117 -8.59 8.43 22.61
C GLY A 117 -8.01 9.61 21.78
N SER A 118 -6.72 9.89 21.93
CA SER A 118 -6.06 10.96 21.16
C SER A 118 -6.30 10.83 19.65
N PRO A 119 -6.30 11.95 18.89
CA PRO A 119 -6.48 11.93 17.44
C PRO A 119 -5.60 10.86 16.78
N GLN A 120 -6.23 9.96 16.03
CA GLN A 120 -5.53 8.92 15.27
C GLN A 120 -5.17 9.44 13.89
N SER A 121 -3.98 9.07 13.40
CA SER A 121 -3.54 9.38 12.04
C SER A 121 -3.58 8.11 11.21
N GLY A 122 -4.21 8.19 10.04
CA GLY A 122 -4.38 7.04 9.17
C GLY A 122 -4.00 7.28 7.72
N VAL A 123 -3.87 6.18 6.99
CA VAL A 123 -3.63 6.15 5.55
C VAL A 123 -4.72 5.35 4.84
N THR A 124 -5.12 5.83 3.67
CA THR A 124 -6.08 5.15 2.80
C THR A 124 -5.36 4.47 1.65
N VAL A 125 -5.67 3.20 1.38
CA VAL A 125 -5.18 2.46 0.22
C VAL A 125 -6.36 2.15 -0.68
N GLY A 126 -6.49 2.92 -1.75
CA GLY A 126 -7.74 3.03 -2.51
C GLY A 126 -7.65 2.74 -4.00
N SER A 127 -6.44 2.54 -4.53
CA SER A 127 -6.26 2.30 -5.97
C SER A 127 -6.64 0.86 -6.33
N PRO A 128 -7.41 0.63 -7.40
CA PRO A 128 -7.78 -0.72 -7.85
C PRO A 128 -6.58 -1.59 -8.19
N TYR A 129 -5.42 -0.99 -8.45
CA TYR A 129 -4.20 -1.69 -8.85
C TYR A 129 -3.12 -1.72 -7.77
N TYR A 130 -3.30 -1.01 -6.65
CA TYR A 130 -2.25 -0.92 -5.64
C TYR A 130 -2.39 -2.03 -4.59
N VAL A 131 -1.32 -2.82 -4.48
CA VAL A 131 -1.20 -3.92 -3.54
C VAL A 131 -0.10 -3.57 -2.55
N LEU A 132 -0.40 -3.65 -1.26
CA LEU A 132 0.56 -3.43 -0.19
C LEU A 132 1.69 -4.43 -0.30
N LYS A 133 2.92 -3.93 -0.24
CA LYS A 133 4.14 -4.73 -0.14
C LYS A 133 4.55 -4.85 1.33
N ASP A 134 5.39 -5.83 1.66
CA ASP A 134 5.94 -5.96 3.03
C ASP A 134 6.67 -4.68 3.48
N SER A 135 7.25 -3.91 2.55
CA SER A 135 7.84 -2.59 2.83
C SER A 135 6.81 -1.57 3.33
N ASP A 136 5.60 -1.58 2.78
CA ASP A 136 4.53 -0.65 3.12
C ASP A 136 3.95 -0.96 4.48
N ILE A 137 3.81 -2.26 4.77
CA ILE A 137 3.39 -2.77 6.08
C ILE A 137 4.40 -2.38 7.16
N LYS A 138 5.70 -2.62 6.94
CA LYS A 138 6.74 -2.21 7.89
C LYS A 138 6.74 -0.70 8.11
N CYS A 139 6.46 0.06 7.05
CA CYS A 139 6.28 1.50 7.15
C CYS A 139 5.18 1.89 8.13
N PHE A 140 4.02 1.25 7.96
CA PHE A 140 2.85 1.47 8.79
C PHE A 140 3.13 1.09 10.24
N GLN A 141 3.76 -0.07 10.48
CA GLN A 141 4.13 -0.57 11.81
C GLN A 141 5.16 0.30 12.53
N ASN A 142 6.02 1.04 11.80
CA ASN A 142 7.00 1.95 12.38
C ASN A 142 6.38 3.23 13.00
N GLY A 143 5.05 3.34 13.03
CA GLY A 143 4.36 4.15 14.04
C GLY A 143 4.02 5.58 13.64
N LEU A 144 4.10 5.95 12.36
CA LEU A 144 3.56 7.23 11.89
C LEU A 144 2.04 7.22 11.75
N TYR A 145 1.47 6.05 11.46
CA TYR A 145 0.04 5.86 11.28
C TYR A 145 -0.41 4.65 12.07
N ASN A 146 -1.54 4.78 12.74
CA ASN A 146 -2.15 3.70 13.52
C ASN A 146 -3.50 3.27 12.95
N LEU A 147 -3.85 3.81 11.78
CA LEU A 147 -5.12 3.52 11.12
C LEU A 147 -4.95 3.25 9.63
N LEU A 148 -5.47 2.11 9.17
CA LEU A 148 -5.45 1.72 7.77
C LEU A 148 -6.88 1.59 7.23
N VAL A 149 -7.14 2.18 6.06
CA VAL A 149 -8.45 2.17 5.42
C VAL A 149 -8.33 1.66 3.99
N PHE A 150 -9.14 0.68 3.58
CA PHE A 150 -9.11 0.12 2.23
C PHE A 150 -10.28 0.55 1.35
N GLY A 151 -9.98 0.95 0.11
CA GLY A 151 -10.96 1.05 -0.97
C GLY A 151 -11.22 -0.33 -1.53
N CYS A 152 -12.45 -0.81 -1.41
CA CYS A 152 -12.77 -2.21 -1.67
C CYS A 152 -13.79 -2.45 -2.77
N TRP A 153 -14.44 -1.41 -3.27
CA TRP A 153 -15.50 -1.54 -4.25
C TRP A 153 -15.47 -0.38 -5.23
N SER A 154 -15.58 -0.70 -6.51
CA SER A 154 -15.63 0.27 -7.61
C SER A 154 -16.29 -0.35 -8.82
N ASN A 155 -16.98 0.44 -9.64
CA ASN A 155 -17.63 -0.02 -10.88
C ASN A 155 -18.53 -1.25 -10.65
N GLY A 156 -19.32 -1.21 -9.56
CA GLY A 156 -20.27 -2.27 -9.21
C GLY A 156 -19.66 -3.61 -8.79
N MET A 157 -18.34 -3.67 -8.52
CA MET A 157 -17.68 -4.91 -8.13
C MET A 157 -16.62 -4.72 -7.04
N LEU A 158 -16.31 -5.84 -6.37
CA LEU A 158 -15.22 -5.92 -5.40
C LEU A 158 -13.86 -5.76 -6.12
N MET A 159 -13.00 -4.91 -5.59
CA MET A 159 -11.65 -4.68 -6.13
C MET A 159 -10.70 -5.82 -5.75
N SER A 160 -9.96 -6.36 -6.73
CA SER A 160 -8.99 -7.43 -6.51
C SER A 160 -7.84 -7.03 -5.57
N SER A 161 -7.38 -5.78 -5.67
CA SER A 161 -6.40 -5.18 -4.76
C SER A 161 -6.84 -5.20 -3.30
N CYS A 162 -8.11 -4.91 -3.00
CA CYS A 162 -8.62 -4.98 -1.62
C CYS A 162 -8.51 -6.40 -1.05
N GLN A 163 -8.83 -7.44 -1.83
CA GLN A 163 -8.67 -8.82 -1.39
C GLN A 163 -7.20 -9.16 -1.07
N GLN A 164 -6.26 -8.67 -1.87
CA GLN A 164 -4.83 -8.88 -1.64
C GLN A 164 -4.33 -8.07 -0.43
N ASN A 165 -4.76 -6.81 -0.29
CA ASN A 165 -4.40 -5.95 0.83
C ASN A 165 -4.91 -6.50 2.17
N PHE A 166 -6.10 -7.12 2.21
CA PHE A 166 -6.56 -7.83 3.40
C PHE A 166 -5.67 -9.02 3.76
N LYS A 167 -5.22 -9.80 2.77
CA LYS A 167 -4.30 -10.92 3.03
C LYS A 167 -2.98 -10.43 3.61
N GLU A 168 -2.43 -9.35 3.07
CA GLU A 168 -1.18 -8.77 3.56
C GLU A 168 -1.35 -8.14 4.96
N ALA A 169 -2.47 -7.46 5.22
CA ALA A 169 -2.77 -6.94 6.55
C ALA A 169 -2.90 -8.07 7.59
N GLN A 170 -3.63 -9.15 7.26
CA GLN A 170 -3.80 -10.32 8.13
C GLN A 170 -2.47 -11.03 8.40
N LYS A 171 -1.67 -11.27 7.36
CA LYS A 171 -0.31 -11.84 7.44
C LYS A 171 0.57 -11.08 8.43
N ASN A 172 0.38 -9.76 8.51
CA ASN A 172 1.18 -8.86 9.35
C ASN A 172 0.45 -8.38 10.62
N SER A 173 -0.69 -9.00 10.97
CA SER A 173 -1.48 -8.67 12.15
C SER A 173 -1.86 -7.18 12.25
N ILE A 174 -2.18 -6.55 11.12
CA ILE A 174 -2.70 -5.19 11.05
C ILE A 174 -4.23 -5.23 11.00
N ASP A 175 -4.86 -4.55 11.95
CA ASP A 175 -6.29 -4.34 11.93
C ASP A 175 -6.69 -3.32 10.87
N VAL A 176 -7.76 -3.64 10.13
CA VAL A 176 -8.34 -2.77 9.11
C VAL A 176 -9.77 -2.41 9.55
N PRO A 177 -9.93 -1.44 10.47
CA PRO A 177 -11.23 -1.15 11.06
C PRO A 177 -12.18 -0.43 10.10
N TYR A 178 -11.69 0.11 8.99
CA TYR A 178 -12.51 0.86 8.04
C TYR A 178 -12.25 0.43 6.61
N ILE A 179 -13.32 0.37 5.82
CA ILE A 179 -13.25 0.22 4.37
C ILE A 179 -14.21 1.19 3.71
N TYR A 180 -14.02 1.46 2.43
CA TYR A 180 -14.89 2.34 1.68
C TYR A 180 -15.21 1.80 0.28
N MET A 181 -16.32 2.29 -0.28
CA MET A 181 -16.80 1.93 -1.62
C MET A 181 -17.05 3.16 -2.48
N TYR A 182 -16.75 3.04 -3.77
CA TYR A 182 -17.27 3.88 -4.84
C TYR A 182 -18.54 3.23 -5.41
N PRO A 183 -19.74 3.69 -5.01
CA PRO A 183 -20.98 3.13 -5.52
C PRO A 183 -21.14 3.38 -7.02
N ASP A 184 -21.93 2.53 -7.66
CA ASP A 184 -22.31 2.68 -9.07
C ASP A 184 -23.82 2.54 -9.22
N VAL A 185 -24.51 3.66 -9.46
CA VAL A 185 -25.97 3.70 -9.61
C VAL A 185 -26.47 2.88 -10.81
N ASN A 186 -25.60 2.56 -11.77
CA ASN A 186 -25.98 1.84 -12.99
C ASN A 186 -25.92 0.32 -12.84
N ILE A 187 -25.40 -0.20 -11.71
CA ILE A 187 -25.17 -1.63 -11.51
C ILE A 187 -25.95 -2.15 -10.30
N GLY A 188 -27.20 -2.54 -10.51
CA GLY A 188 -28.06 -3.10 -9.46
C GLY A 188 -28.46 -2.06 -8.40
N THR A 189 -28.98 -2.54 -7.26
CA THR A 189 -29.47 -1.67 -6.18
C THR A 189 -28.34 -1.31 -5.19
N GLY A 190 -28.50 -0.19 -4.49
CA GLY A 190 -27.52 0.27 -3.49
C GLY A 190 -27.35 -0.74 -2.35
N SER A 191 -28.47 -1.29 -1.87
CA SER A 191 -28.53 -2.37 -0.88
C SER A 191 -27.75 -3.61 -1.33
N ALA A 192 -27.91 -4.03 -2.59
CA ALA A 192 -27.23 -5.22 -3.10
C ALA A 192 -25.71 -5.05 -3.17
N GLN A 193 -25.21 -3.86 -3.54
CA GLN A 193 -23.77 -3.59 -3.56
C GLN A 193 -23.16 -3.60 -2.16
N ILE A 194 -23.76 -2.86 -1.22
CA ILE A 194 -23.20 -2.77 0.14
C ILE A 194 -23.30 -4.10 0.89
N LEU A 195 -24.37 -4.88 0.71
CA LEU A 195 -24.49 -6.20 1.34
C LEU A 195 -23.40 -7.16 0.86
N LYS A 196 -23.03 -7.13 -0.43
CA LYS A 196 -21.91 -7.92 -0.96
C LYS A 196 -20.58 -7.51 -0.35
N LEU A 197 -20.34 -6.21 -0.20
CA LEU A 197 -19.13 -5.69 0.45
C LEU A 197 -19.06 -6.10 1.94
N ILE A 198 -20.18 -5.98 2.66
CA ILE A 198 -20.28 -6.39 4.06
C ILE A 198 -20.02 -7.88 4.21
N GLN A 199 -20.64 -8.72 3.37
CA GLN A 199 -20.44 -10.18 3.38
C GLN A 199 -18.98 -10.55 3.11
N PHE A 200 -18.32 -9.86 2.17
CA PHE A 200 -16.89 -10.04 1.91
C PHE A 200 -16.04 -9.71 3.15
N ALA A 201 -16.30 -8.57 3.80
CA ALA A 201 -15.48 -8.10 4.91
C ALA A 201 -15.72 -8.87 6.23
N ALA A 202 -16.93 -9.41 6.43
CA ALA A 202 -17.31 -10.15 7.64
C ALA A 202 -16.42 -11.38 7.92
N THR A 203 -15.74 -11.91 6.90
CA THR A 203 -14.82 -13.05 7.02
C THR A 203 -13.35 -12.65 7.20
N ARG A 204 -13.04 -11.35 7.30
CA ARG A 204 -11.66 -10.83 7.20
C ARG A 204 -11.21 -9.95 8.37
N GLY A 205 -12.12 -9.58 9.25
CA GLY A 205 -11.81 -8.81 10.45
C GLY A 205 -13.03 -8.02 10.94
N ASN A 206 -12.84 -7.28 12.02
CA ASN A 206 -13.88 -6.40 12.55
C ASN A 206 -13.85 -5.07 11.80
N ILE A 207 -14.83 -4.85 10.94
CA ILE A 207 -15.06 -3.55 10.32
C ILE A 207 -15.98 -2.73 11.22
N TYR A 208 -15.51 -1.55 11.61
CA TYR A 208 -16.26 -0.61 12.43
C TYR A 208 -17.15 0.30 11.59
N VAL A 209 -16.65 0.78 10.45
CA VAL A 209 -17.43 1.66 9.56
C VAL A 209 -17.19 1.30 8.10
N TYR A 210 -18.28 1.14 7.35
CA TYR A 210 -18.30 1.04 5.90
C TYR A 210 -18.61 2.42 5.32
N TRP A 211 -17.61 3.05 4.71
CA TRP A 211 -17.74 4.41 4.20
C TRP A 211 -18.25 4.42 2.76
N ILE A 212 -19.28 5.22 2.50
CA ILE A 212 -19.84 5.42 1.17
C ILE A 212 -19.20 6.68 0.56
N ASP A 213 -18.39 6.52 -0.48
CA ASP A 213 -17.74 7.63 -1.17
C ASP A 213 -18.76 8.36 -2.04
N VAL A 214 -19.12 9.58 -1.62
CA VAL A 214 -19.97 10.51 -2.36
C VAL A 214 -19.07 11.62 -2.88
N SER A 215 -18.50 11.40 -4.06
CA SER A 215 -17.65 12.36 -4.75
C SER A 215 -18.10 12.52 -6.19
N THR A 216 -17.88 13.71 -6.79
CA THR A 216 -18.26 14.00 -8.19
C THR A 216 -17.50 13.16 -9.21
N ALA A 217 -16.46 12.44 -8.80
CA ALA A 217 -15.77 11.45 -9.61
C ALA A 217 -16.53 10.11 -9.70
N GLY A 218 -17.53 9.89 -8.86
CA GLY A 218 -18.34 8.67 -8.82
C GLY A 218 -19.36 8.57 -9.96
N LEU A 219 -19.88 7.36 -10.14
CA LEU A 219 -20.91 7.05 -11.14
C LEU A 219 -22.29 7.34 -10.54
N TRP A 220 -22.68 8.61 -10.62
CA TRP A 220 -23.96 9.15 -10.15
C TRP A 220 -24.86 9.57 -11.33
N SER A 221 -26.18 9.56 -11.12
CA SER A 221 -27.23 9.92 -12.09
C SER A 221 -27.85 11.28 -11.71
N THR A 222 -29.16 11.43 -11.91
CA THR A 222 -29.92 12.61 -11.50
C THR A 222 -30.03 12.68 -9.96
N PRO A 223 -30.15 13.89 -9.37
CA PRO A 223 -30.28 14.03 -7.93
C PRO A 223 -31.41 13.19 -7.32
N ALA A 224 -32.57 13.08 -7.96
CA ALA A 224 -33.68 12.28 -7.44
C ALA A 224 -33.34 10.78 -7.38
N ASP A 225 -32.72 10.24 -8.44
CA ASP A 225 -32.30 8.83 -8.47
C ASP A 225 -31.18 8.56 -7.46
N ASN A 226 -30.22 9.49 -7.37
CA ASN A 226 -29.10 9.39 -6.43
C ASN A 226 -29.60 9.33 -4.99
N GLN A 227 -30.57 10.17 -4.62
CA GLN A 227 -31.15 10.19 -3.27
C GLN A 227 -31.79 8.85 -2.90
N LEU A 228 -32.61 8.27 -3.80
CA LEU A 228 -33.25 6.96 -3.59
C LEU A 228 -32.21 5.85 -3.48
N TYR A 229 -31.22 5.86 -4.39
CA TYR A 229 -30.14 4.87 -4.40
C TYR A 229 -29.28 4.94 -3.13
N TYR A 230 -28.96 6.15 -2.67
CA TYR A 230 -28.19 6.39 -1.46
C TYR A 230 -28.93 5.96 -0.19
N GLN A 231 -30.25 6.21 -0.11
CA GLN A 231 -31.09 5.66 0.95
C GLN A 231 -31.11 4.13 0.94
N ASP A 232 -31.15 3.53 -0.24
CA ASP A 232 -31.14 2.07 -0.40
C ASP A 232 -29.81 1.44 0.06
N ILE A 233 -28.66 2.11 -0.12
CA ILE A 233 -27.39 1.69 0.49
C ILE A 233 -27.53 1.63 2.02
N PHE A 234 -28.01 2.69 2.67
CA PHE A 234 -28.12 2.73 4.13
C PHE A 234 -29.16 1.72 4.67
N LYS A 235 -30.21 1.42 3.91
CA LYS A 235 -31.12 0.31 4.20
C LYS A 235 -30.39 -1.03 4.21
N GLY A 236 -29.48 -1.27 3.25
CA GLY A 236 -28.62 -2.45 3.22
C GLY A 236 -27.70 -2.55 4.44
N CYS A 237 -27.10 -1.43 4.86
CA CYS A 237 -26.31 -1.37 6.10
C CYS A 237 -27.14 -1.75 7.33
N GLN A 238 -28.34 -1.17 7.46
CA GLN A 238 -29.26 -1.47 8.55
C GLN A 238 -29.68 -2.94 8.55
N GLN A 239 -30.00 -3.51 7.39
CA GLN A 239 -30.35 -4.92 7.25
C GLN A 239 -29.23 -5.86 7.71
N ALA A 240 -27.98 -5.49 7.48
CA ALA A 240 -26.82 -6.26 7.92
C ALA A 240 -26.40 -6.00 9.38
N GLY A 241 -27.03 -5.05 10.08
CA GLY A 241 -26.57 -4.59 11.38
C GLY A 241 -25.19 -3.92 11.33
N ALA A 242 -24.78 -3.41 10.17
CA ALA A 242 -23.48 -2.78 9.97
C ALA A 242 -23.58 -1.25 10.15
N THR A 243 -22.51 -0.65 10.71
CA THR A 243 -22.40 0.81 10.79
C THR A 243 -21.84 1.35 9.47
N CYS A 244 -22.57 2.26 8.85
CA CYS A 244 -22.14 2.96 7.64
C CYS A 244 -21.98 4.45 7.89
N GLY A 245 -21.12 5.09 7.11
CA GLY A 245 -20.88 6.52 7.15
C GLY A 245 -20.66 7.09 5.76
N THR A 246 -20.61 8.41 5.65
CA THR A 246 -20.50 9.12 4.37
C THR A 246 -19.12 9.74 4.24
N ARG A 247 -18.42 9.46 3.14
CA ARG A 247 -17.18 10.14 2.79
C ARG A 247 -17.46 11.18 1.71
N THR A 248 -17.39 12.46 2.03
CA THR A 248 -17.76 13.53 1.09
C THR A 248 -17.24 14.91 1.52
N ASP A 249 -17.46 15.89 0.67
CA ASP A 249 -17.33 17.32 0.93
C ASP A 249 -18.64 18.04 0.56
N GLU A 250 -18.82 19.28 1.03
CA GLU A 250 -20.06 20.06 0.82
C GLU A 250 -20.41 20.21 -0.67
N TYR A 251 -19.39 20.48 -1.50
CA TYR A 251 -19.56 20.70 -2.93
C TYR A 251 -20.04 19.42 -3.62
N SER A 252 -19.35 18.31 -3.39
CA SER A 252 -19.67 17.00 -3.96
C SER A 252 -21.06 16.54 -3.54
N TYR A 253 -21.38 16.62 -2.24
CA TYR A 253 -22.67 16.20 -1.73
C TYR A 253 -23.82 17.03 -2.32
N SER A 254 -23.69 18.37 -2.34
CA SER A 254 -24.70 19.28 -2.88
C SER A 254 -24.86 19.13 -4.39
N ALA A 255 -23.79 18.85 -5.13
CA ALA A 255 -23.84 18.62 -6.57
C ALA A 255 -24.56 17.30 -6.92
N ILE A 256 -24.33 16.25 -6.14
CA ILE A 256 -24.87 14.91 -6.40
C ILE A 256 -26.32 14.77 -5.96
N PHE A 257 -26.68 15.31 -4.79
CA PHE A 257 -28.01 15.14 -4.20
C PHE A 257 -28.86 16.41 -4.19
N GLY A 258 -28.29 17.57 -4.51
CA GLY A 258 -28.93 18.87 -4.37
C GLY A 258 -28.72 19.50 -2.99
N PRO A 259 -28.80 20.84 -2.89
CA PRO A 259 -28.36 21.60 -1.70
C PRO A 259 -29.26 21.44 -0.47
N ASN A 260 -30.50 20.97 -0.64
CA ASN A 260 -31.47 20.84 0.46
C ASN A 260 -31.61 19.40 0.98
N TYR A 261 -30.87 18.45 0.38
CA TYR A 261 -30.91 17.06 0.82
C TYR A 261 -30.05 16.88 2.07
N SER A 262 -30.55 16.16 3.08
CA SER A 262 -29.89 16.03 4.40
C SER A 262 -29.88 14.60 4.94
N PHE A 263 -30.31 13.62 4.14
CA PHE A 263 -30.24 12.22 4.53
C PHE A 263 -28.77 11.79 4.68
N GLY A 264 -28.46 11.03 5.72
CA GLY A 264 -27.07 10.69 6.03
C GLY A 264 -26.52 11.47 7.22
N SER A 265 -27.08 12.64 7.56
CA SER A 265 -26.61 13.49 8.67
C SER A 265 -26.64 12.82 10.05
N SER A 266 -27.46 11.79 10.23
CA SER A 266 -27.49 10.95 11.44
C SER A 266 -26.36 9.93 11.52
N TYR A 267 -25.57 9.77 10.46
CA TYR A 267 -24.47 8.81 10.35
C TYR A 267 -23.11 9.53 10.36
N PRO A 268 -22.01 8.84 10.70
CA PRO A 268 -20.67 9.42 10.71
C PRO A 268 -20.30 10.10 9.39
N LEU A 269 -19.58 11.22 9.48
CA LEU A 269 -19.05 11.94 8.33
C LEU A 269 -17.52 11.82 8.26
N TRP A 270 -17.02 11.35 7.13
CA TRP A 270 -15.63 11.48 6.72
C TRP A 270 -15.51 12.66 5.76
N TYR A 271 -15.09 13.79 6.30
CA TYR A 271 -14.94 15.06 5.60
C TYR A 271 -13.69 15.06 4.71
N VAL A 272 -13.88 15.21 3.40
CA VAL A 272 -12.79 15.26 2.43
C VAL A 272 -12.40 16.72 2.19
N HIS A 273 -11.22 17.13 2.62
CA HIS A 273 -10.77 18.50 2.41
C HIS A 273 -9.23 18.63 2.43
N ASN A 274 -8.63 18.72 1.25
CA ASN A 274 -7.17 18.71 1.07
C ASN A 274 -6.52 20.06 1.37
N ASP A 275 -6.41 20.42 2.64
CA ASP A 275 -5.77 21.67 3.12
C ASP A 275 -4.42 21.45 3.82
N ASN A 276 -3.93 20.21 3.87
CA ASN A 276 -2.76 19.77 4.62
C ASN A 276 -2.84 20.09 6.13
N ASN A 277 -4.04 20.27 6.68
CA ASN A 277 -4.28 20.55 8.09
C ASN A 277 -5.17 19.45 8.70
N PRO A 278 -4.67 18.61 9.63
CA PRO A 278 -5.47 17.54 10.23
C PRO A 278 -6.59 18.04 11.16
N SER A 279 -6.65 19.34 11.45
CA SER A 279 -7.71 19.95 12.27
C SER A 279 -9.05 20.03 11.53
N PHE A 280 -10.15 19.93 12.29
CA PHE A 280 -11.52 20.18 11.82
C PHE A 280 -11.94 21.65 11.91
N ALA A 281 -11.04 22.58 12.29
CA ALA A 281 -11.39 23.99 12.50
C ALA A 281 -11.96 24.70 11.25
N ASN A 282 -11.71 24.14 10.06
CA ASN A 282 -12.20 24.65 8.79
C ASN A 282 -13.53 23.99 8.35
N PHE A 283 -14.07 23.05 9.12
CA PHE A 283 -15.35 22.42 8.81
C PHE A 283 -16.49 23.43 8.99
N SER A 284 -17.32 23.58 7.96
CA SER A 284 -18.58 24.29 8.01
C SER A 284 -19.72 23.26 7.95
N PRO A 285 -20.76 23.35 8.81
CA PRO A 285 -21.92 22.46 8.73
C PRO A 285 -22.58 22.49 7.36
N PHE A 286 -22.88 21.31 6.81
CA PHE A 286 -23.62 21.16 5.55
C PHE A 286 -24.49 19.90 5.59
N ALA A 287 -25.58 19.88 4.81
CA ALA A 287 -26.50 18.75 4.68
C ALA A 287 -26.95 18.12 6.01
N GLY A 288 -27.03 18.91 7.08
CA GLY A 288 -27.42 18.48 8.42
C GLY A 288 -26.27 17.98 9.32
N TRP A 289 -25.07 17.70 8.79
CA TRP A 289 -23.92 17.39 9.63
C TRP A 289 -23.41 18.65 10.32
N THR A 290 -23.31 18.59 11.65
CA THR A 290 -22.76 19.68 12.47
C THR A 290 -21.31 19.44 12.87
N GLN A 291 -20.82 18.20 12.73
CA GLN A 291 -19.44 17.83 13.00
C GLN A 291 -19.02 16.59 12.18
N PRO A 292 -17.76 16.53 11.73
CA PRO A 292 -17.18 15.34 11.12
C PRO A 292 -16.62 14.38 12.16
N THR A 293 -16.50 13.11 11.76
CA THR A 293 -15.85 12.02 12.52
C THR A 293 -14.41 11.78 12.05
N MET A 294 -14.15 11.93 10.75
CA MET A 294 -12.86 11.69 10.12
C MET A 294 -12.57 12.79 9.08
N LYS A 295 -11.30 13.11 8.82
CA LYS A 295 -10.89 14.05 7.76
C LYS A 295 -9.85 13.43 6.83
N THR A 296 -10.05 13.55 5.51
CA THR A 296 -8.93 13.49 4.56
C THR A 296 -8.38 14.89 4.40
N TYR A 297 -7.19 15.15 4.94
CA TYR A 297 -6.56 16.47 4.88
C TYR A 297 -5.45 16.57 3.81
N SER A 298 -5.00 15.45 3.24
CA SER A 298 -4.01 15.44 2.16
C SER A 298 -4.19 14.21 1.26
N THR A 299 -4.18 14.42 -0.06
CA THR A 299 -4.07 13.37 -1.08
C THR A 299 -2.64 13.19 -1.59
N ASN A 300 -1.74 14.11 -1.24
CA ASN A 300 -0.35 14.12 -1.65
C ASN A 300 0.56 13.53 -0.57
N ALA A 301 0.05 12.62 0.25
CA ALA A 301 0.89 11.79 1.08
C ALA A 301 1.67 10.85 0.15
N THR A 302 2.72 11.36 -0.50
CA THR A 302 3.83 10.54 -0.96
C THR A 302 4.24 9.77 0.28
N PHE A 303 3.97 8.46 0.30
CA PHE A 303 4.09 7.59 1.46
C PHE A 303 5.33 8.01 2.25
N LEU A 304 5.12 8.61 3.43
CA LEU A 304 6.17 9.31 4.20
C LEU A 304 7.25 8.34 4.71
N CYS A 305 7.15 7.07 4.32
CA CYS A 305 8.24 6.12 4.32
C CYS A 305 9.53 6.65 3.74
N ILE A 306 9.46 7.40 2.63
CA ILE A 306 10.69 7.93 2.01
C ILE A 306 11.35 8.94 2.96
N VAL A 307 10.58 9.77 3.68
CA VAL A 307 11.13 10.85 4.53
C VAL A 307 11.63 10.34 5.88
N VAL A 308 10.98 9.36 6.50
CA VAL A 308 11.53 8.72 7.71
C VAL A 308 12.77 7.89 7.35
N LEU A 309 12.79 7.19 6.21
CA LEU A 309 14.00 6.53 5.73
C LEU A 309 15.14 7.52 5.45
N LEU A 310 14.84 8.77 5.05
CA LEU A 310 15.85 9.81 4.84
C LEU A 310 16.40 10.42 6.13
N LEU A 311 15.65 10.43 7.23
CA LEU A 311 16.10 10.98 8.53
C LEU A 311 16.65 9.91 9.49
N SER A 312 16.29 8.62 9.30
CA SER A 312 16.84 7.50 10.07
C SER A 312 17.83 6.59 9.30
N GLY A 313 18.17 6.91 8.05
CA GLY A 313 19.23 6.23 7.28
C GLY A 313 19.82 7.20 6.25
N ILE A 314 21.13 7.40 6.14
CA ILE A 314 22.07 6.40 5.65
C ILE A 314 21.33 5.13 5.21
N THR A 315 20.64 5.19 4.08
CA THR A 315 20.13 3.97 3.45
C THR A 315 21.32 3.06 3.26
N LYS A 316 21.39 1.97 4.04
CA LYS A 316 22.24 0.85 3.67
C LYS A 316 21.76 0.48 2.27
N ALA A 317 22.64 0.59 1.27
CA ALA A 317 22.33 0.09 -0.05
C ALA A 317 21.81 -1.35 0.09
N ASN A 318 20.69 -1.64 -0.58
CA ASN A 318 20.18 -3.00 -0.63
C ASN A 318 21.28 -3.87 -1.21
N LYS A 319 21.71 -4.87 -0.42
CA LYS A 319 22.63 -5.88 -0.90
C LYS A 319 21.82 -6.85 -1.75
N GLY A 320 22.11 -6.88 -3.04
CA GLY A 320 21.63 -7.93 -3.94
C GLY A 320 22.66 -9.04 -4.07
N PHE A 321 22.18 -10.27 -4.28
CA PHE A 321 22.98 -11.44 -4.59
C PHE A 321 22.70 -11.89 -6.03
N ILE A 322 23.73 -12.23 -6.81
CA ILE A 322 23.56 -12.72 -8.18
C ILE A 322 23.92 -14.19 -8.22
N ILE A 323 23.12 -14.99 -8.95
CA ILE A 323 23.52 -16.35 -9.31
C ILE A 323 24.36 -16.25 -10.58
N GLY A 324 25.69 -16.18 -10.42
CA GLY A 324 26.64 -16.00 -11.53
C GLY A 324 26.63 -17.15 -12.54
N SER A 325 26.38 -18.39 -12.08
CA SER A 325 26.36 -19.57 -12.94
C SER A 325 24.97 -19.79 -13.56
N PRO A 326 24.85 -19.82 -14.90
CA PRO A 326 23.59 -20.13 -15.58
C PRO A 326 23.12 -21.57 -15.35
N TYR A 327 23.92 -22.44 -14.72
CA TYR A 327 23.55 -23.85 -14.48
C TYR A 327 23.21 -24.15 -13.02
N TYR A 328 23.43 -23.20 -12.12
CA TYR A 328 23.17 -23.42 -10.69
C TYR A 328 21.67 -23.33 -10.38
N ILE A 329 21.20 -24.26 -9.55
CA ILE A 329 19.80 -24.35 -9.12
C ILE A 329 19.73 -24.14 -7.61
N LEU A 330 19.03 -23.09 -7.18
CA LEU A 330 18.77 -22.82 -5.79
C LEU A 330 17.96 -23.93 -5.13
N THR A 331 18.42 -24.34 -3.97
CA THR A 331 17.67 -25.15 -3.01
C THR A 331 16.98 -24.26 -1.98
N HIS A 332 16.08 -24.85 -1.19
CA HIS A 332 15.49 -24.17 -0.04
C HIS A 332 16.55 -23.74 1.00
N THR A 333 17.63 -24.51 1.15
CA THR A 333 18.73 -24.15 2.05
C THR A 333 19.43 -22.89 1.57
N ASP A 334 19.65 -22.76 0.27
CA ASP A 334 20.34 -21.62 -0.32
C ASP A 334 19.53 -20.33 -0.12
N THR A 335 18.23 -20.36 -0.38
CA THR A 335 17.38 -19.18 -0.18
C THR A 335 17.25 -18.79 1.29
N GLY A 336 17.23 -19.77 2.21
CA GLY A 336 17.33 -19.53 3.64
C GLY A 336 18.66 -18.88 4.04
N CYS A 337 19.78 -19.34 3.49
CA CYS A 337 21.11 -18.80 3.74
C CYS A 337 21.24 -17.34 3.25
N ILE A 338 20.84 -17.08 2.00
CA ILE A 338 20.84 -15.74 1.39
C ILE A 338 20.05 -14.76 2.27
N LYS A 339 18.84 -15.15 2.69
CA LYS A 339 17.99 -14.33 3.54
C LYS A 339 18.61 -14.09 4.93
N SER A 340 19.16 -15.14 5.56
CA SER A 340 19.80 -15.02 6.87
C SER A 340 21.06 -14.14 6.85
N SER A 341 21.72 -14.05 5.70
CA SER A 341 22.87 -13.17 5.44
C SER A 341 22.47 -11.71 5.18
N GLY A 342 21.17 -11.40 5.23
CA GLY A 342 20.63 -10.05 5.11
C GLY A 342 20.43 -9.58 3.66
N TYR A 343 20.51 -10.48 2.69
CA TYR A 343 20.16 -10.18 1.30
C TYR A 343 18.65 -10.34 1.11
N THR A 344 18.02 -9.37 0.46
CA THR A 344 16.57 -9.38 0.16
C THR A 344 16.32 -9.59 -1.33
N ASP A 345 17.28 -9.23 -2.16
CA ASP A 345 17.15 -9.16 -3.61
C ASP A 345 18.04 -10.22 -4.25
N ILE A 346 17.52 -10.95 -5.23
CA ILE A 346 18.28 -11.90 -6.02
C ILE A 346 18.19 -11.58 -7.51
N VAL A 347 19.32 -11.75 -8.21
CA VAL A 347 19.41 -11.64 -9.66
C VAL A 347 19.61 -13.00 -10.26
N ILE A 348 18.80 -13.31 -11.27
CA ILE A 348 18.77 -14.61 -11.92
C ILE A 348 19.17 -14.44 -13.40
N THR A 349 20.15 -15.21 -13.83
CA THR A 349 20.49 -15.34 -15.24
C THR A 349 19.45 -16.23 -15.92
N CYS A 350 18.81 -15.72 -16.98
CA CYS A 350 17.70 -16.43 -17.62
C CYS A 350 17.88 -16.82 -19.06
N LEU A 351 18.86 -16.26 -19.76
CA LEU A 351 19.08 -16.57 -21.16
C LEU A 351 20.57 -16.72 -21.45
N GLU A 352 20.90 -17.76 -22.20
CA GLU A 352 22.24 -18.04 -22.72
C GLU A 352 22.08 -18.72 -24.08
N ASN A 353 22.95 -18.42 -25.05
CA ASN A 353 22.92 -19.00 -26.40
C ASN A 353 21.51 -18.92 -27.05
N GLY A 354 20.82 -17.78 -26.86
CA GLY A 354 19.47 -17.53 -27.36
C GLY A 354 18.32 -18.32 -26.70
N ASN A 355 18.60 -19.12 -25.67
CA ASN A 355 17.64 -20.03 -25.06
C ASN A 355 17.35 -19.69 -23.59
N LEU A 356 16.08 -19.86 -23.19
CA LEU A 356 15.67 -19.71 -21.81
C LEU A 356 16.23 -20.89 -20.99
N LEU A 357 16.99 -20.57 -19.95
CA LEU A 357 17.67 -21.57 -19.12
C LEU A 357 16.67 -22.37 -18.27
N ALA A 358 16.93 -23.67 -18.09
CA ALA A 358 16.14 -24.51 -17.19
C ALA A 358 16.28 -24.07 -15.72
N SER A 359 17.51 -23.71 -15.33
CA SER A 359 17.87 -23.16 -14.03
C SER A 359 17.09 -21.88 -13.70
N CYS A 360 16.86 -20.98 -14.66
CA CYS A 360 16.07 -19.77 -14.46
C CYS A 360 14.66 -20.07 -13.95
N LYS A 361 13.99 -21.05 -14.58
CA LYS A 361 12.65 -21.49 -14.17
C LYS A 361 12.65 -22.00 -12.72
N GLN A 362 13.67 -22.80 -12.40
CA GLN A 362 13.82 -23.39 -11.06
C GLN A 362 14.20 -22.35 -10.01
N ASN A 363 15.08 -21.42 -10.34
CA ASN A 363 15.56 -20.36 -9.46
C ASN A 363 14.48 -19.32 -9.17
N ILE A 364 13.65 -18.95 -10.15
CA ILE A 364 12.50 -18.07 -9.92
C ILE A 364 11.56 -18.72 -8.90
N LYS A 365 11.22 -19.99 -9.10
CA LYS A 365 10.35 -20.73 -8.16
C LYS A 365 10.98 -20.84 -6.78
N ALA A 366 12.27 -21.15 -6.69
CA ALA A 366 12.99 -21.28 -5.43
C ALA A 366 13.04 -19.93 -4.68
N ALA A 367 13.35 -18.83 -5.37
CA ALA A 367 13.38 -17.48 -4.80
C ALA A 367 12.00 -17.04 -4.31
N GLN A 368 10.92 -17.29 -5.08
CA GLN A 368 9.54 -17.02 -4.66
C GLN A 368 9.16 -17.81 -3.39
N LEU A 369 9.53 -19.10 -3.32
CA LEU A 369 9.30 -19.92 -2.12
C LEU A 369 10.15 -19.45 -0.93
N GLY A 370 11.37 -18.97 -1.18
CA GLY A 370 12.28 -18.40 -0.19
C GLY A 370 11.93 -16.98 0.26
N LEU A 371 10.90 -16.37 -0.35
CA LEU A 371 10.52 -14.97 -0.13
C LEU A 371 11.70 -14.01 -0.39
N LEU A 372 12.42 -14.23 -1.49
CA LEU A 372 13.42 -13.30 -2.04
C LEU A 372 12.77 -12.51 -3.18
N ASP A 373 13.04 -11.20 -3.23
CA ASP A 373 12.59 -10.36 -4.32
C ASP A 373 13.48 -10.64 -5.55
N ILE A 374 12.87 -10.72 -6.73
CA ILE A 374 13.58 -10.93 -8.01
C ILE A 374 13.45 -9.67 -8.86
N PRO A 375 14.09 -8.54 -8.49
CA PRO A 375 13.92 -7.31 -9.22
C PRO A 375 14.62 -7.33 -10.59
N TYR A 376 15.60 -8.23 -10.78
CA TYR A 376 16.53 -8.19 -11.90
C TYR A 376 16.71 -9.56 -12.54
N ILE A 377 16.69 -9.59 -13.87
CA ILE A 377 17.08 -10.75 -14.68
C ILE A 377 18.23 -10.34 -15.60
N VAL A 378 19.24 -11.21 -15.73
CA VAL A 378 20.34 -11.03 -16.69
C VAL A 378 20.13 -11.94 -17.90
N VAL A 379 20.46 -11.43 -19.08
CA VAL A 379 20.48 -12.18 -20.33
C VAL A 379 21.87 -12.12 -20.96
N TYR A 380 22.40 -13.29 -21.34
CA TYR A 380 23.63 -13.43 -22.13
C TYR A 380 23.27 -13.57 -23.60
N PRO A 381 23.39 -12.49 -24.41
CA PRO A 381 22.84 -12.47 -25.75
C PRO A 381 23.62 -13.36 -26.71
N ASP A 382 22.97 -13.76 -27.80
CA ASP A 382 23.61 -14.53 -28.88
C ASP A 382 23.24 -13.97 -30.25
N VAL A 383 24.21 -13.36 -30.93
CA VAL A 383 24.04 -12.72 -32.25
C VAL A 383 24.21 -13.69 -33.42
N THR A 384 24.51 -14.97 -33.16
CA THR A 384 24.85 -15.94 -34.21
C THR A 384 23.72 -16.10 -35.24
N THR A 385 24.08 -16.08 -36.53
CA THR A 385 23.15 -16.32 -37.62
C THR A 385 22.40 -17.64 -37.43
N GLY A 386 21.07 -17.59 -37.52
CA GLY A 386 20.19 -18.76 -37.29
C GLY A 386 19.65 -18.86 -35.87
N VAL A 387 20.14 -18.04 -34.94
CA VAL A 387 19.53 -17.82 -33.62
C VAL A 387 18.45 -16.74 -33.74
N SER A 388 17.47 -16.76 -32.84
CA SER A 388 16.38 -15.77 -32.82
C SER A 388 16.91 -14.33 -32.67
N SER A 389 16.23 -13.35 -33.28
CA SER A 389 16.58 -11.93 -33.19
C SER A 389 16.68 -11.44 -31.73
N GLY A 390 17.40 -10.35 -31.50
CA GLY A 390 17.54 -9.78 -30.15
C GLY A 390 16.19 -9.46 -29.50
N SER A 391 15.25 -8.91 -30.28
CA SER A 391 13.87 -8.68 -29.81
C SER A 391 13.21 -9.98 -29.34
N ALA A 392 13.34 -11.07 -30.09
CA ALA A 392 12.74 -12.35 -29.75
C ALA A 392 13.39 -13.00 -28.52
N GLN A 393 14.71 -12.86 -28.35
CA GLN A 393 15.41 -13.34 -27.15
C GLN A 393 14.90 -12.63 -25.89
N ILE A 394 14.79 -11.30 -25.94
CA ILE A 394 14.27 -10.49 -24.84
C ILE A 394 12.81 -10.79 -24.53
N GLN A 395 11.95 -10.82 -25.55
CA GLN A 395 10.52 -11.07 -25.38
C GLN A 395 10.26 -12.45 -24.74
N LYS A 396 11.05 -13.47 -25.09
CA LYS A 396 10.97 -14.80 -24.49
C LYS A 396 11.19 -14.76 -22.98
N VAL A 397 12.18 -14.01 -22.50
CA VAL A 397 12.51 -13.87 -21.07
C VAL A 397 11.43 -13.06 -20.35
N ILE A 398 11.02 -11.93 -20.92
CA ILE A 398 9.99 -11.06 -20.33
C ILE A 398 8.66 -11.78 -20.21
N GLN A 399 8.21 -12.44 -21.28
CA GLN A 399 6.95 -13.17 -21.28
C GLN A 399 6.96 -14.29 -20.23
N TYR A 400 8.09 -14.99 -20.08
CA TYR A 400 8.21 -15.99 -19.02
C TYR A 400 8.08 -15.37 -17.63
N ALA A 401 8.80 -14.28 -17.34
CA ALA A 401 8.76 -13.61 -16.04
C ALA A 401 7.37 -13.03 -15.71
N VAL A 402 6.73 -12.37 -16.68
CA VAL A 402 5.36 -11.84 -16.54
C VAL A 402 4.36 -12.96 -16.27
N ASN A 403 4.50 -14.11 -16.94
CA ASN A 403 3.66 -15.28 -16.68
C ASN A 403 3.87 -15.88 -15.27
N GLN A 404 5.00 -15.57 -14.60
CA GLN A 404 5.23 -15.90 -13.19
C GLN A 404 4.77 -14.80 -12.22
N GLY A 405 4.10 -13.75 -12.72
CA GLY A 405 3.64 -12.61 -11.94
C GLY A 405 4.76 -11.67 -11.49
N LEU A 406 5.92 -11.70 -12.14
CA LEU A 406 7.07 -10.87 -11.79
C LEU A 406 7.05 -9.52 -12.52
N GLU A 407 7.39 -8.46 -11.80
CA GLU A 407 7.75 -7.15 -12.35
C GLU A 407 9.29 -7.03 -12.28
N ILE A 408 9.95 -6.99 -13.44
CA ILE A 408 11.41 -7.10 -13.53
C ILE A 408 12.04 -5.98 -14.36
N VAL A 409 13.31 -5.70 -14.10
CA VAL A 409 14.22 -5.06 -15.06
C VAL A 409 15.08 -6.13 -15.72
N VAL A 410 15.13 -6.13 -17.05
CA VAL A 410 16.01 -7.04 -17.81
C VAL A 410 17.32 -6.33 -18.12
N TRP A 411 18.43 -6.93 -17.70
CA TRP A 411 19.78 -6.44 -17.94
C TRP A 411 20.43 -7.21 -19.07
N ILE A 412 20.68 -6.52 -20.17
CA ILE A 412 21.40 -7.04 -21.33
C ILE A 412 22.88 -7.00 -21.01
N ASP A 413 23.48 -8.18 -20.87
CA ASP A 413 24.90 -8.30 -20.58
C ASP A 413 25.73 -8.10 -21.83
N VAL A 414 26.54 -7.04 -21.87
CA VAL A 414 27.50 -6.75 -22.92
C VAL A 414 28.89 -7.04 -22.36
N SER A 415 29.23 -8.33 -22.32
CA SER A 415 30.53 -8.85 -21.89
C SER A 415 30.94 -10.07 -22.73
N SER A 416 32.09 -10.66 -22.41
CA SER A 416 32.56 -11.92 -23.01
C SER A 416 31.66 -13.14 -22.74
N ASN A 417 30.69 -13.03 -21.83
CA ASN A 417 29.74 -14.11 -21.56
C ASN A 417 28.65 -14.22 -22.64
N GLY A 418 28.43 -13.16 -23.43
CA GLY A 418 27.57 -13.21 -24.60
C GLY A 418 28.32 -13.69 -25.85
N VAL A 419 27.56 -14.21 -26.83
CA VAL A 419 28.09 -14.52 -28.15
C VAL A 419 27.90 -13.30 -29.05
N TRP A 420 29.00 -12.60 -29.31
CA TRP A 420 29.05 -11.36 -30.09
C TRP A 420 29.84 -11.54 -31.40
N SER A 421 29.56 -10.69 -32.39
CA SER A 421 30.14 -10.68 -33.74
C SER A 421 30.87 -9.34 -33.98
N THR A 422 30.83 -8.82 -35.21
CA THR A 422 31.37 -7.50 -35.54
C THR A 422 30.59 -6.39 -34.85
N PRO A 423 31.21 -5.24 -34.54
CA PRO A 423 30.52 -4.11 -33.91
C PRO A 423 29.25 -3.68 -34.66
N ALA A 424 29.26 -3.67 -36.00
CA ALA A 424 28.10 -3.28 -36.78
C ALA A 424 26.90 -4.24 -36.57
N ASP A 425 27.14 -5.55 -36.56
CA ASP A 425 26.10 -6.55 -36.32
C ASP A 425 25.61 -6.48 -34.86
N ASN A 426 26.55 -6.34 -33.91
CA ASN A 426 26.26 -6.24 -32.48
C ASN A 426 25.35 -5.04 -32.20
N GLN A 427 25.64 -3.88 -32.79
CA GLN A 427 24.84 -2.67 -32.63
C GLN A 427 23.40 -2.85 -33.12
N GLN A 428 23.20 -3.45 -34.31
CA GLN A 428 21.86 -3.71 -34.84
C GLN A 428 21.09 -4.72 -33.97
N PHE A 429 21.77 -5.79 -33.57
CA PHE A 429 21.21 -6.81 -32.71
C PHE A 429 20.80 -6.25 -31.34
N TYR A 430 21.69 -5.47 -30.71
CA TYR A 430 21.49 -4.80 -29.44
C TYR A 430 20.32 -3.80 -29.48
N GLN A 431 20.19 -3.00 -30.54
CA GLN A 431 19.01 -2.15 -30.75
C GLN A 431 17.72 -2.97 -30.82
N SER A 432 17.75 -4.11 -31.50
CA SER A 432 16.58 -4.99 -31.58
C SER A 432 16.17 -5.55 -30.21
N MET A 433 17.11 -5.79 -29.30
CA MET A 433 16.82 -6.22 -27.92
C MET A 433 16.02 -5.15 -27.16
N PHE A 434 16.45 -3.88 -27.20
CA PHE A 434 15.71 -2.77 -26.59
C PHE A 434 14.35 -2.51 -27.24
N HIS A 435 14.22 -2.77 -28.54
CA HIS A 435 12.93 -2.75 -29.21
C HIS A 435 11.99 -3.83 -28.65
N GLY A 436 12.52 -5.03 -28.35
CA GLY A 436 11.78 -6.08 -27.64
C GLY A 436 11.28 -5.66 -26.26
N CYS A 437 12.10 -4.93 -25.49
CA CYS A 437 11.69 -4.35 -24.22
C CYS A 437 10.56 -3.33 -24.39
N THR A 438 10.72 -2.40 -25.34
CA THR A 438 9.74 -1.35 -25.62
C THR A 438 8.39 -1.95 -26.03
N ASN A 439 8.41 -2.96 -26.91
CA ASN A 439 7.20 -3.64 -27.41
C ASN A 439 6.43 -4.41 -26.33
N THR A 440 7.09 -4.77 -25.24
CA THR A 440 6.47 -5.47 -24.10
C THR A 440 6.16 -4.53 -22.93
N GLY A 441 6.55 -3.25 -23.02
CA GLY A 441 6.45 -2.30 -21.92
C GLY A 441 7.39 -2.58 -20.75
N ALA A 442 8.37 -3.48 -20.91
CA ALA A 442 9.32 -3.82 -19.86
C ALA A 442 10.45 -2.79 -19.75
N THR A 443 10.97 -2.62 -18.54
CA THR A 443 12.18 -1.81 -18.32
C THR A 443 13.42 -2.66 -18.60
N CYS A 444 14.37 -2.11 -19.36
CA CYS A 444 15.64 -2.76 -19.65
C CYS A 444 16.82 -1.82 -19.42
N GLY A 445 17.98 -2.40 -19.14
CA GLY A 445 19.25 -1.69 -18.99
C GLY A 445 20.42 -2.52 -19.51
N THR A 446 21.61 -1.94 -19.43
CA THR A 446 22.85 -2.55 -19.93
C THR A 446 23.75 -2.93 -18.78
N ARG A 447 24.19 -4.18 -18.72
CA ARG A 447 25.24 -4.63 -17.79
C ARG A 447 26.56 -4.71 -18.54
N THR A 448 27.54 -3.89 -18.17
CA THR A 448 28.84 -3.85 -18.86
C THR A 448 29.88 -3.05 -18.08
N ASP A 449 31.11 -3.11 -18.56
CA ASP A 449 32.23 -2.25 -18.17
C ASP A 449 32.74 -1.49 -19.42
N VAL A 450 33.59 -0.48 -19.22
CA VAL A 450 34.08 0.38 -20.31
C VAL A 450 34.85 -0.42 -21.38
N TYR A 451 35.61 -1.44 -20.98
CA TYR A 451 36.46 -2.22 -21.87
C TYR A 451 35.61 -3.16 -22.73
N SER A 452 34.72 -3.94 -22.08
CA SER A 452 33.79 -4.85 -22.73
C SER A 452 32.89 -4.12 -23.72
N TYR A 453 32.30 -2.99 -23.30
CA TYR A 453 31.43 -2.22 -24.17
C TYR A 453 32.17 -1.67 -25.40
N SER A 454 33.32 -1.03 -25.19
CA SER A 454 34.11 -0.44 -26.28
C SER A 454 34.60 -1.51 -27.27
N MET A 455 34.94 -2.70 -26.79
CA MET A 455 35.40 -3.79 -27.65
C MET A 455 34.24 -4.38 -28.48
N ILE A 456 33.10 -4.64 -27.84
CA ILE A 456 31.96 -5.34 -28.47
C ILE A 456 31.16 -4.39 -29.36
N MET A 457 30.89 -3.18 -28.90
CA MET A 457 30.02 -2.21 -29.59
C MET A 457 30.81 -1.17 -30.40
N GLY A 458 32.11 -1.04 -30.16
CA GLY A 458 32.92 0.05 -30.70
C GLY A 458 32.95 1.27 -29.76
N PRO A 459 34.06 2.04 -29.74
CA PRO A 459 34.30 3.09 -28.76
C PRO A 459 33.32 4.26 -28.82
N ASP A 460 32.82 4.59 -30.01
CA ASP A 460 31.98 5.77 -30.26
C ASP A 460 30.47 5.47 -30.23
N TYR A 461 30.08 4.22 -29.98
CA TYR A 461 28.67 3.85 -29.98
C TYR A 461 28.01 4.26 -28.67
N THR A 462 26.90 5.02 -28.73
CA THR A 462 26.25 5.62 -27.54
C THR A 462 24.79 5.23 -27.35
N TYR A 463 24.21 4.35 -28.19
CA TYR A 463 22.78 4.03 -28.15
C TYR A 463 22.31 3.52 -26.78
N GLY A 464 23.15 2.78 -26.07
CA GLY A 464 22.81 2.27 -24.74
C GLY A 464 22.62 3.36 -23.67
N SER A 465 23.19 4.55 -23.86
CA SER A 465 23.24 5.61 -22.83
C SER A 465 21.89 6.20 -22.43
N SER A 466 20.85 6.02 -23.24
CA SER A 466 19.48 6.40 -22.87
C SER A 466 18.82 5.43 -21.89
N TYR A 467 19.47 4.29 -21.59
CA TYR A 467 18.98 3.27 -20.67
C TYR A 467 19.88 3.16 -19.43
N PRO A 468 19.35 2.66 -18.30
CA PRO A 468 20.14 2.46 -17.08
C PRO A 468 21.39 1.61 -17.31
N LEU A 469 22.49 1.99 -16.64
CA LEU A 469 23.75 1.23 -16.64
C LEU A 469 23.92 0.45 -15.35
N TRP A 470 24.17 -0.84 -15.47
CA TRP A 470 24.77 -1.68 -14.45
C TRP A 470 26.26 -1.79 -14.75
N TYR A 471 27.04 -1.03 -14.00
CA TYR A 471 28.50 -0.96 -14.08
C TYR A 471 29.15 -2.18 -13.42
N VAL A 472 30.02 -2.88 -14.15
CA VAL A 472 30.74 -4.04 -13.63
C VAL A 472 32.18 -3.64 -13.35
N ASP A 473 32.62 -3.71 -12.10
CA ASP A 473 34.01 -3.46 -11.72
C ASP A 473 34.37 -4.24 -10.45
N ASP A 474 35.30 -5.18 -10.53
CA ASP A 474 35.66 -6.06 -9.41
C ASP A 474 36.73 -5.44 -8.50
N ASP A 475 36.40 -4.30 -7.89
CA ASP A 475 37.33 -3.49 -7.08
C ASP A 475 37.17 -3.69 -5.56
N ASN A 476 36.24 -4.54 -5.15
CA ASN A 476 35.79 -4.75 -3.76
C ASN A 476 35.26 -3.49 -3.05
N GLU A 477 34.95 -2.43 -3.80
CA GLU A 477 34.47 -1.16 -3.24
C GLU A 477 33.02 -0.91 -3.70
N PRO A 478 32.04 -0.97 -2.78
CA PRO A 478 30.62 -0.75 -3.09
C PRO A 478 30.28 0.71 -3.42
N SER A 479 31.24 1.56 -3.74
CA SER A 479 31.00 2.94 -4.19
C SER A 479 31.10 3.06 -5.71
N PHE A 480 30.63 4.19 -6.26
CA PHE A 480 30.82 4.53 -7.68
C PHE A 480 31.94 5.58 -7.87
N ALA A 481 32.85 5.72 -6.90
CA ALA A 481 33.89 6.76 -6.94
C ALA A 481 34.93 6.52 -8.06
N ASP A 482 35.05 5.27 -8.48
CA ASP A 482 35.86 4.73 -9.55
C ASP A 482 35.21 4.89 -10.95
N PHE A 483 33.88 5.08 -11.00
CA PHE A 483 33.18 5.22 -12.27
C PHE A 483 33.64 6.45 -13.04
N SER A 484 34.05 6.22 -14.29
CA SER A 484 34.34 7.27 -15.28
C SER A 484 33.32 7.22 -16.41
N PRO A 485 32.72 8.34 -16.84
CA PRO A 485 31.78 8.37 -17.96
C PRO A 485 32.32 7.73 -19.24
N PHE A 486 31.55 6.86 -19.88
CA PHE A 486 31.89 6.24 -21.17
C PHE A 486 30.64 6.02 -22.02
N SER A 487 30.81 6.02 -23.35
CA SER A 487 29.76 5.70 -24.33
C SER A 487 28.42 6.43 -24.09
N GLY A 488 28.49 7.66 -23.57
CA GLY A 488 27.33 8.52 -23.27
C GLY A 488 26.76 8.37 -21.86
N TRP A 489 27.08 7.31 -21.11
CA TRP A 489 26.67 7.19 -19.70
C TRP A 489 27.48 8.14 -18.82
N THR A 490 26.79 8.97 -18.05
CA THR A 490 27.40 9.90 -17.09
C THR A 490 27.27 9.43 -15.65
N THR A 491 26.33 8.52 -15.37
CA THR A 491 26.13 7.93 -14.05
C THR A 491 25.61 6.48 -14.17
N PRO A 492 26.15 5.54 -13.39
CA PRO A 492 25.60 4.19 -13.28
C PRO A 492 24.43 4.12 -12.30
N TYR A 493 23.57 3.14 -12.53
CA TYR A 493 22.41 2.81 -11.70
C TYR A 493 22.73 1.72 -10.65
N LEU A 494 23.48 0.71 -11.06
CA LEU A 494 23.83 -0.48 -10.29
C LEU A 494 25.34 -0.76 -10.45
N LYS A 495 26.02 -1.28 -9.42
CA LYS A 495 27.40 -1.77 -9.49
C LYS A 495 27.49 -3.23 -9.08
N THR A 496 28.21 -4.03 -9.86
CA THR A 496 28.87 -5.25 -9.36
C THR A 496 30.24 -4.86 -8.86
N PHE A 497 30.55 -5.11 -7.59
CA PHE A 497 31.81 -4.65 -6.99
C PHE A 497 32.73 -5.77 -6.46
N SER A 498 32.29 -7.02 -6.39
CA SER A 498 33.11 -8.13 -5.85
C SER A 498 32.74 -9.46 -6.48
N ALA A 499 33.58 -10.06 -7.30
CA ALA A 499 33.36 -11.37 -7.92
C ALA A 499 33.48 -12.53 -6.94
N ASN A 500 34.17 -12.38 -5.81
CA ASN A 500 34.61 -13.53 -5.00
C ASN A 500 34.17 -13.50 -3.53
N SER A 501 32.95 -13.02 -3.23
CA SER A 501 32.43 -13.11 -1.87
C SER A 501 31.88 -14.52 -1.59
N THR A 502 32.71 -15.40 -1.05
CA THR A 502 32.25 -16.67 -0.48
C THR A 502 31.29 -16.37 0.67
N ILE A 503 30.03 -16.75 0.55
CA ILE A 503 29.13 -16.84 1.71
C ILE A 503 29.60 -18.05 2.53
N GLU A 504 29.72 -17.91 3.85
CA GLU A 504 30.35 -18.84 4.81
C GLU A 504 29.82 -20.29 4.79
N SER A 505 28.84 -20.64 3.95
CA SER A 505 28.40 -22.00 3.71
C SER A 505 29.28 -22.80 2.72
N GLY A 506 30.43 -22.26 2.30
CA GLY A 506 31.44 -22.99 1.52
C GLY A 506 31.23 -22.97 0.01
N TYR A 507 30.63 -21.90 -0.53
CA TYR A 507 30.24 -21.84 -1.95
C TYR A 507 30.88 -20.67 -2.70
N GLU A 508 31.27 -20.96 -3.95
CA GLU A 508 31.62 -20.00 -4.98
C GLU A 508 30.32 -19.40 -5.55
N GLY A 509 29.80 -18.38 -4.87
CA GLY A 509 28.70 -17.53 -5.34
C GLY A 509 29.25 -16.15 -5.67
N GLU A 510 29.34 -15.84 -6.95
CA GLU A 510 29.99 -14.63 -7.44
C GLU A 510 29.03 -13.41 -7.47
N TYR A 511 29.54 -12.24 -7.06
CA TYR A 511 28.96 -10.89 -7.23
C TYR A 511 28.00 -10.36 -6.13
N CYS A 512 28.52 -9.42 -5.32
CA CYS A 512 27.72 -8.50 -4.50
C CYS A 512 27.26 -7.27 -5.31
N LEU A 513 26.01 -6.82 -5.07
CA LEU A 513 25.41 -5.66 -5.74
C LEU A 513 25.27 -4.42 -4.85
N TYR A 514 25.47 -3.25 -5.47
CA TYR A 514 25.22 -1.93 -4.86
C TYR A 514 24.38 -1.03 -5.76
N ARG A 515 23.27 -0.45 -5.23
CA ARG A 515 22.30 0.37 -5.98
C ARG A 515 22.44 1.86 -5.66
N ASN A 516 22.46 2.72 -6.68
CA ASN A 516 22.44 4.17 -6.50
C ASN A 516 20.99 4.68 -6.35
N GLN A 517 20.65 5.27 -5.20
CA GLN A 517 19.51 6.17 -5.09
C GLN A 517 20.06 7.55 -4.71
N TYR A 518 20.01 8.48 -5.67
CA TYR A 518 20.43 9.89 -5.58
C TYR A 518 21.02 10.32 -4.22
N CYS A 519 22.35 10.26 -4.09
CA CYS A 519 23.06 10.93 -3.02
C CYS A 519 24.26 11.68 -3.58
N LYS A 520 24.20 13.02 -3.52
CA LYS A 520 25.40 13.86 -3.43
C LYS A 520 26.18 13.38 -2.19
N PHE A 521 27.28 12.67 -2.39
CA PHE A 521 28.17 12.31 -1.31
C PHE A 521 28.96 13.56 -0.84
N LEU A 522 28.69 13.99 0.38
CA LEU A 522 29.72 14.60 1.22
C LEU A 522 30.55 13.45 1.78
N HIS A 523 31.72 13.24 1.20
CA HIS A 523 32.72 12.32 1.75
C HIS A 523 33.30 12.90 3.04
N ARG A 524 33.54 12.04 4.03
CA ARG A 524 34.06 12.38 5.35
C ARG A 524 35.36 13.18 5.25
N LYS A 525 35.33 14.43 5.71
CA LYS A 525 36.50 15.14 6.21
C LYS A 525 36.14 15.77 7.56
N ASN A 526 36.72 15.22 8.62
CA ASN A 526 36.85 15.70 10.01
C ASN A 526 35.63 16.42 10.66
N ASP A 527 35.13 15.81 11.74
CA ASP A 527 33.99 16.21 12.59
C ASP A 527 34.02 17.64 13.21
N LYS A 528 35.02 18.48 12.90
CA LYS A 528 35.13 19.85 13.41
C LYS A 528 34.40 20.89 12.55
N GLU A 529 34.15 20.63 11.27
CA GLU A 529 33.44 21.59 10.39
C GLU A 529 31.93 21.36 10.33
N LEU A 530 31.44 20.16 10.66
CA LEU A 530 30.00 19.89 10.73
C LEU A 530 29.32 20.73 11.81
N LEU A 531 30.00 20.98 12.94
CA LEU A 531 29.52 21.89 13.98
C LEU A 531 29.48 23.35 13.47
N GLY A 532 30.41 23.74 12.60
CA GLY A 532 30.49 25.08 12.01
C GLY A 532 29.43 25.35 10.93
N LEU A 533 29.02 24.32 10.18
CA LEU A 533 27.96 24.44 9.16
C LEU A 533 26.57 24.42 9.79
N VAL A 534 26.36 23.58 10.82
CA VAL A 534 25.13 23.59 11.61
C VAL A 534 24.97 24.95 12.31
N LEU A 535 26.03 25.51 12.90
CA LEU A 535 25.99 26.85 13.50
C LEU A 535 25.77 27.98 12.48
N LYS A 536 26.22 27.85 11.23
CA LYS A 536 25.98 28.86 10.18
C LYS A 536 24.56 28.83 9.61
N VAL A 537 23.95 27.64 9.51
CA VAL A 537 22.53 27.51 9.08
C VAL A 537 21.58 28.02 10.18
N PHE A 538 21.97 27.94 11.46
CA PHE A 538 21.22 28.53 12.58
C PHE A 538 21.42 30.04 12.78
N GLN A 539 22.30 30.69 12.00
CA GLN A 539 22.59 32.13 12.15
C GLN A 539 21.76 33.05 11.23
N THR A 540 20.97 32.53 10.29
CA THR A 540 20.33 33.39 9.27
C THR A 540 18.83 33.65 9.42
N ASP A 541 18.09 32.98 10.30
CA ASP A 541 16.74 33.47 10.68
C ASP A 541 16.19 32.78 11.95
N SER A 542 16.22 33.50 13.09
CA SER A 542 15.85 32.94 14.41
C SER A 542 14.36 32.65 14.58
N LEU A 543 13.49 33.21 13.74
CA LEU A 543 12.04 33.03 13.83
C LEU A 543 11.53 31.76 13.13
N SER A 544 12.21 31.35 12.05
CA SER A 544 11.85 30.16 11.27
C SER A 544 12.29 28.88 11.98
N ALA A 545 13.44 28.92 12.68
CA ALA A 545 13.94 27.80 13.47
C ALA A 545 13.02 27.47 14.67
N LEU A 546 12.46 28.49 15.34
CA LEU A 546 11.55 28.28 16.47
C LEU A 546 10.21 27.67 16.04
N ARG A 547 9.71 28.02 14.84
CA ARG A 547 8.46 27.47 14.29
C ARG A 547 8.58 26.02 13.84
N ILE A 548 9.72 25.64 13.26
CA ILE A 548 10.01 24.24 12.92
C ILE A 548 10.22 23.41 14.19
N TYR A 549 10.83 23.98 15.23
CA TYR A 549 11.04 23.30 16.51
C TYR A 549 9.72 23.00 17.25
N TRP A 550 8.72 23.88 17.15
CA TRP A 550 7.36 23.67 17.69
C TRP A 550 6.48 22.72 16.85
N LEU A 551 6.90 22.36 15.64
CA LEU A 551 6.22 21.38 14.79
C LEU A 551 6.78 19.97 14.95
N ILE A 552 7.98 19.84 15.55
CA ILE A 552 8.69 18.57 15.73
C ILE A 552 8.53 18.02 17.16
N PHE A 553 8.19 18.86 18.14
CA PHE A 553 7.87 18.50 19.52
C PHE A 553 6.49 19.01 19.89
#